data_AF-R5YCU4-F1
#
_entry.id   AF-R5YCU4-F1
#
_cell.length_a   1.000
_cell.length_b   1.000
_cell.length_c   1.000
_cell.angle_alpha   90.00
_cell.angle_beta   90.00
_cell.angle_gamma   90.00
#
_symmetry.space_group_name_H-M   'P 1'
#
loop_
_entity.id
_entity.type
_entity.pdbx_description
1 polymer ?
#
loop_
_entity_poly.entity_id
_entity_poly.type
_entity_poly.pdbx_seq_one_letter_code
_entity_poly.pdbx_strand_id
1 'polypeptide(L)'
;MGLTKKVSLDNKGQITRYPYILDEDDLKKLDIANTHQQWHQLDMDDPDFVVWYNLSDDSATETGIYSSRENDARNQYYIYNVGNITYTGMGHSGNKETLPDSEVKLFVNIMISAYRSTTGDPRIVVTNPDKREVSSTESYLYAVIDPDNYTYANDDTIDVTFKIEDTSWVKSRQETKVNALQFVSDESGTTVLSASEHPALYKKDGTKMNLSLATAQWGNYVYLRKPSGWNDNISCYVYSDSNGKKNADWPGIKMEKMSNGLFQYQIPNAISHATVMFSYDGGGNGKQYPGIDQPGFTYSNESMIADATKNWSWTKYSESTAFDAYAVEIANDNTDKGNYYFKVRYKELMEKKQLDYYLCMQVRTTRAGGKKVYSKRVTKVSVLPVQLFNLD
;
A
#
# COMPACT_ATOMS: atom_id res chain seq x y z
N MET A 1 -22.07 -38.89 3.30
CA MET A 1 -21.21 -37.71 3.58
C MET A 1 -21.68 -37.11 4.88
N GLY A 2 -20.77 -36.60 5.71
CA GLY A 2 -21.18 -35.82 6.88
C GLY A 2 -21.99 -34.62 6.43
N LEU A 3 -23.22 -34.47 6.94
CA LEU A 3 -24.02 -33.25 6.76
C LEU A 3 -23.92 -32.41 8.03
N THR A 4 -23.99 -31.09 7.89
CA THR A 4 -23.98 -30.16 9.02
C THR A 4 -24.72 -28.87 8.69
N LYS A 5 -25.21 -28.20 9.73
CA LYS A 5 -25.80 -26.86 9.74
C LYS A 5 -25.03 -25.91 10.67
N LYS A 6 -23.83 -26.29 11.12
CA LYS A 6 -23.01 -25.50 12.03
C LYS A 6 -21.59 -25.29 11.50
N VAL A 7 -21.04 -24.12 11.79
CA VAL A 7 -19.62 -23.82 11.54
C VAL A 7 -18.95 -23.24 12.77
N SER A 8 -17.72 -23.66 13.04
CA SER A 8 -16.88 -23.14 14.11
C SER A 8 -15.96 -22.03 13.60
N LEU A 9 -15.71 -21.05 14.46
CA LEU A 9 -14.81 -19.93 14.18
C LEU A 9 -13.34 -20.36 14.30
N ASP A 10 -12.54 -20.09 13.26
CA ASP A 10 -11.08 -20.31 13.26
C ASP A 10 -10.29 -19.00 13.42
N ASN A 11 -10.69 -17.95 12.70
CA ASN A 11 -9.96 -16.68 12.63
C ASN A 11 -10.90 -15.49 12.82
N LYS A 12 -10.38 -14.42 13.44
CA LYS A 12 -11.12 -13.16 13.70
C LYS A 12 -10.66 -12.05 12.75
N GLY A 13 -11.60 -11.32 12.14
CA GLY A 13 -11.30 -10.26 11.17
C GLY A 13 -12.55 -9.59 10.59
N GLN A 14 -12.43 -8.92 9.43
CA GLN A 14 -13.57 -8.20 8.83
C GLN A 14 -14.75 -9.14 8.53
N ILE A 15 -14.47 -10.33 8.00
CA ILE A 15 -15.48 -11.36 7.74
C ILE A 15 -16.25 -11.74 9.01
N THR A 16 -15.65 -11.62 10.20
CA THR A 16 -16.28 -12.03 11.46
C THR A 16 -16.79 -10.87 12.31
N ARG A 17 -16.49 -9.61 11.96
CA ARG A 17 -16.76 -8.44 12.82
C ARG A 17 -17.40 -7.24 12.14
N TYR A 18 -17.51 -7.20 10.81
CA TYR A 18 -18.06 -6.02 10.13
C TYR A 18 -18.90 -6.35 8.91
N PRO A 19 -20.12 -5.79 8.79
CA PRO A 19 -20.79 -4.89 9.74
C PRO A 19 -21.36 -5.60 10.98
N TYR A 20 -21.48 -6.94 10.95
CA TYR A 20 -22.02 -7.71 12.07
C TYR A 20 -20.91 -8.39 12.86
N ILE A 21 -21.03 -8.36 14.19
CA ILE A 21 -20.14 -9.09 15.10
C ILE A 21 -20.64 -10.53 15.21
N LEU A 22 -19.82 -11.48 14.77
CA LEU A 22 -20.13 -12.91 14.67
C LEU A 22 -19.07 -13.78 15.37
N ASP A 23 -18.26 -13.18 16.25
CA ASP A 23 -17.12 -13.84 16.90
C ASP A 23 -17.12 -13.75 18.44
N GLU A 24 -18.29 -13.46 19.01
CA GLU A 24 -18.57 -13.49 20.45
C GLU A 24 -18.71 -14.93 20.95
N ASP A 25 -18.61 -15.12 22.27
CA ASP A 25 -18.49 -16.45 22.88
C ASP A 25 -19.72 -17.35 22.64
N ASP A 26 -20.90 -16.75 22.49
CA ASP A 26 -22.17 -17.38 22.11
C ASP A 26 -22.29 -17.66 20.61
N LEU A 27 -21.41 -17.08 19.78
CA LEU A 27 -21.37 -17.20 18.32
C LEU A 27 -20.19 -18.03 17.80
N LYS A 28 -19.46 -18.72 18.68
CA LYS A 28 -18.38 -19.65 18.30
C LYS A 28 -18.83 -20.74 17.33
N LYS A 29 -20.12 -21.10 17.34
CA LYS A 29 -20.76 -22.00 16.36
C LYS A 29 -21.96 -21.32 15.69
N LEU A 30 -21.80 -20.87 14.45
CA LEU A 30 -22.86 -20.20 13.70
C LEU A 30 -23.77 -21.22 13.02
N ASP A 31 -25.08 -20.94 13.00
CA ASP A 31 -26.02 -21.65 12.13
C ASP A 31 -25.79 -21.28 10.67
N ILE A 32 -25.78 -22.30 9.81
CA ILE A 32 -25.68 -22.21 8.35
C ILE A 32 -26.69 -23.13 7.68
N ALA A 33 -26.96 -22.89 6.40
CA ALA A 33 -27.68 -23.82 5.56
C ALA A 33 -26.98 -25.18 5.56
N ASN A 34 -27.79 -26.23 5.43
CA ASN A 34 -27.28 -27.60 5.39
C ASN A 34 -26.22 -27.73 4.28
N THR A 35 -25.07 -28.26 4.64
CA THR A 35 -23.95 -28.46 3.73
C THR A 35 -23.25 -29.79 4.06
N HIS A 36 -22.22 -30.13 3.29
CA HIS A 36 -21.51 -31.39 3.41
C HIS A 36 -20.00 -31.20 3.53
N GLN A 37 -19.32 -32.27 3.94
CA GLN A 37 -17.86 -32.36 4.00
C GLN A 37 -17.18 -31.95 2.68
N GLN A 38 -15.98 -31.38 2.75
CA GLN A 38 -15.24 -30.96 1.56
C GLN A 38 -14.61 -32.14 0.82
N TRP A 39 -14.48 -32.02 -0.50
CA TRP A 39 -13.92 -33.05 -1.38
C TRP A 39 -12.43 -32.86 -1.67
N HIS A 40 -11.92 -31.65 -1.46
CA HIS A 40 -10.53 -31.29 -1.72
C HIS A 40 -9.86 -30.85 -0.43
N GLN A 41 -8.54 -30.98 -0.40
CA GLN A 41 -7.72 -30.48 0.70
C GLN A 41 -7.14 -29.12 0.31
N LEU A 42 -7.11 -28.20 1.26
CA LEU A 42 -6.40 -26.93 1.06
C LEU A 42 -4.88 -27.15 1.16
N ASP A 43 -4.14 -26.43 0.34
CA ASP A 43 -2.70 -26.30 0.50
C ASP A 43 -2.42 -25.32 1.64
N MET A 44 -2.20 -25.87 2.84
CA MET A 44 -1.93 -25.06 4.03
C MET A 44 -0.50 -24.49 4.06
N ASP A 45 0.36 -24.88 3.11
CA ASP A 45 1.72 -24.35 3.02
C ASP A 45 1.77 -23.05 2.20
N ASP A 46 0.70 -22.73 1.45
CA ASP A 46 0.55 -21.44 0.81
C ASP A 46 0.23 -20.36 1.87
N PRO A 47 1.13 -19.39 2.04
CA PRO A 47 1.01 -18.42 3.13
C PRO A 47 -0.04 -17.32 2.89
N ASP A 48 -0.62 -17.25 1.68
CA ASP A 48 -1.74 -16.36 1.37
C ASP A 48 -3.10 -16.99 1.75
N PHE A 49 -3.12 -18.24 2.25
CA PHE A 49 -4.34 -18.88 2.76
C PHE A 49 -4.73 -18.37 4.15
N VAL A 50 -6.01 -18.04 4.31
CA VAL A 50 -6.64 -17.79 5.62
C VAL A 50 -7.99 -18.47 5.66
N VAL A 51 -8.18 -19.42 6.58
CA VAL A 51 -9.47 -20.09 6.80
C VAL A 51 -10.22 -19.39 7.95
N TRP A 52 -11.47 -19.00 7.73
CA TRP A 52 -12.23 -18.19 8.68
C TRP A 52 -13.17 -19.00 9.55
N TYR A 53 -13.82 -19.98 8.93
CA TYR A 53 -14.77 -20.88 9.58
C TYR A 53 -14.59 -22.28 9.02
N ASN A 54 -14.73 -23.27 9.89
CA ASN A 54 -14.76 -24.68 9.56
C ASN A 54 -16.13 -25.28 9.81
N LEU A 55 -16.49 -26.31 9.06
CA LEU A 55 -17.64 -27.16 9.33
C LEU A 55 -17.49 -27.76 10.73
N SER A 56 -18.56 -27.70 11.52
CA SER A 56 -18.61 -28.23 12.89
C SER A 56 -19.87 -29.09 13.07
N ASP A 57 -19.95 -29.91 14.12
CA ASP A 57 -21.15 -30.73 14.33
C ASP A 57 -22.33 -29.94 14.93
N ASP A 58 -23.54 -30.36 14.57
CA ASP A 58 -24.80 -29.81 15.08
C ASP A 58 -25.11 -30.23 16.54
N SER A 59 -24.40 -31.25 17.08
CA SER A 59 -24.74 -31.85 18.38
C SER A 59 -24.01 -31.20 19.56
N ALA A 60 -24.74 -30.95 20.65
CA ALA A 60 -24.18 -30.47 21.93
C ALA A 60 -23.22 -31.47 22.61
N THR A 61 -23.19 -32.73 22.18
CA THR A 61 -22.31 -33.77 22.74
C THR A 61 -20.98 -33.90 22.00
N GLU A 62 -20.78 -33.18 20.88
CA GLU A 62 -19.54 -33.19 20.08
C GLU A 62 -19.05 -34.60 19.69
N THR A 63 -19.96 -35.44 19.18
CA THR A 63 -19.65 -36.85 18.82
C THR A 63 -19.79 -37.17 17.34
N GLY A 64 -19.75 -36.18 16.45
CA GLY A 64 -19.86 -36.35 15.01
C GLY A 64 -18.53 -36.33 14.26
N ILE A 65 -18.60 -36.39 12.94
CA ILE A 65 -17.44 -36.45 12.04
C ILE A 65 -16.57 -35.18 12.18
N TYR A 66 -17.19 -34.02 12.43
CA TYR A 66 -16.47 -32.75 12.47
C TYR A 66 -15.76 -32.54 13.82
N SER A 67 -16.39 -32.91 14.93
CA SER A 67 -15.80 -32.85 16.29
C SER A 67 -14.63 -33.81 16.50
N SER A 68 -14.59 -34.94 15.78
CA SER A 68 -13.44 -35.85 15.81
C SER A 68 -12.13 -35.20 15.32
N ARG A 69 -12.24 -34.09 14.56
CA ARG A 69 -11.14 -33.29 14.03
C ARG A 69 -11.52 -31.81 14.04
N GLU A 70 -11.90 -31.31 15.21
CA GLU A 70 -12.33 -29.92 15.33
C GLU A 70 -11.27 -28.97 14.77
N ASN A 71 -11.72 -27.98 14.00
CA ASN A 71 -10.88 -26.97 13.37
C ASN A 71 -9.80 -27.53 12.41
N ASP A 72 -10.09 -28.65 11.73
CA ASP A 72 -9.28 -29.16 10.61
C ASP A 72 -9.43 -28.28 9.36
N ALA A 73 -8.74 -27.14 9.35
CA ALA A 73 -8.78 -26.14 8.29
C ALA A 73 -8.42 -26.70 6.91
N ARG A 74 -7.65 -27.79 6.85
CA ARG A 74 -7.26 -28.44 5.60
C ARG A 74 -8.43 -29.19 4.95
N ASN A 75 -9.29 -29.83 5.75
CA ASN A 75 -10.31 -30.77 5.26
C ASN A 75 -11.76 -30.32 5.53
N GLN A 76 -11.97 -29.40 6.46
CA GLN A 76 -13.29 -29.03 6.96
C GLN A 76 -13.56 -27.53 6.77
N TYR A 77 -12.85 -26.86 5.87
CA TYR A 77 -13.08 -25.43 5.60
C TYR A 77 -14.52 -25.16 5.15
N TYR A 78 -15.06 -24.04 5.58
CA TYR A 78 -16.32 -23.50 5.10
C TYR A 78 -16.13 -22.16 4.38
N ILE A 79 -15.28 -21.29 4.92
CA ILE A 79 -14.89 -20.01 4.29
C ILE A 79 -13.37 -19.87 4.36
N TYR A 80 -12.74 -19.54 3.24
CA TYR A 80 -11.32 -19.20 3.20
C TYR A 80 -11.01 -18.10 2.20
N ASN A 81 -9.87 -17.45 2.38
CA ASN A 81 -9.25 -16.57 1.41
C ASN A 81 -7.96 -17.18 0.86
N VAL A 82 -7.68 -16.89 -0.42
CA VAL A 82 -6.35 -17.00 -1.02
C VAL A 82 -6.08 -15.67 -1.70
N GLY A 83 -5.23 -14.84 -1.09
CA GLY A 83 -5.04 -13.46 -1.52
C GLY A 83 -6.36 -12.68 -1.54
N ASN A 84 -6.81 -12.25 -2.72
CA ASN A 84 -8.07 -11.51 -2.92
C ASN A 84 -9.26 -12.39 -3.35
N ILE A 85 -9.08 -13.71 -3.45
CA ILE A 85 -10.15 -14.65 -3.77
C ILE A 85 -10.78 -15.13 -2.47
N THR A 86 -12.11 -15.08 -2.38
CA THR A 86 -12.87 -15.65 -1.25
C THR A 86 -13.66 -16.85 -1.72
N TYR A 87 -13.46 -18.00 -1.09
CA TYR A 87 -14.34 -19.15 -1.20
C TYR A 87 -15.34 -19.14 -0.04
N THR A 88 -16.57 -19.56 -0.33
CA THR A 88 -17.60 -19.77 0.69
C THR A 88 -18.51 -20.94 0.31
N GLY A 89 -18.85 -21.77 1.29
CA GLY A 89 -19.84 -22.84 1.17
C GLY A 89 -21.29 -22.40 1.41
N MET A 90 -21.55 -21.09 1.45
CA MET A 90 -22.87 -20.53 1.78
C MET A 90 -23.98 -20.92 0.83
N GLY A 91 -25.19 -21.10 1.39
CA GLY A 91 -26.40 -21.35 0.62
C GLY A 91 -26.46 -22.70 -0.09
N HIS A 92 -25.55 -23.63 0.23
CA HIS A 92 -25.34 -24.89 -0.48
C HIS A 92 -26.61 -25.70 -0.75
N SER A 93 -27.46 -25.91 0.27
CA SER A 93 -28.76 -26.59 0.10
C SER A 93 -29.92 -25.88 0.80
N GLY A 94 -29.77 -24.59 1.11
CA GLY A 94 -30.82 -23.79 1.74
C GLY A 94 -31.90 -23.35 0.76
N ASN A 95 -33.17 -23.36 1.19
CA ASN A 95 -34.22 -22.62 0.48
C ASN A 95 -34.04 -21.12 0.76
N LYS A 96 -34.22 -20.26 -0.25
CA LYS A 96 -34.04 -18.80 -0.20
C LYS A 96 -34.84 -18.13 0.93
N GLU A 97 -35.93 -18.75 1.36
CA GLU A 97 -36.80 -18.27 2.44
C GLU A 97 -36.40 -18.76 3.85
N THR A 98 -35.36 -19.59 3.98
CA THR A 98 -35.01 -20.32 5.22
C THR A 98 -33.52 -20.29 5.57
N LEU A 99 -32.73 -19.39 4.97
CA LEU A 99 -31.33 -19.24 5.36
C LEU A 99 -31.24 -18.73 6.81
N PRO A 100 -30.37 -19.33 7.66
CA PRO A 100 -30.15 -18.81 8.99
C PRO A 100 -29.68 -17.36 8.97
N ASP A 101 -30.19 -16.55 9.90
CA ASP A 101 -29.83 -15.13 10.03
C ASP A 101 -28.32 -14.93 10.21
N SER A 102 -27.64 -15.83 10.94
CA SER A 102 -26.18 -15.84 11.07
C SER A 102 -25.45 -16.02 9.73
N GLU A 103 -25.92 -16.91 8.86
CA GLU A 103 -25.33 -17.13 7.53
C GLU A 103 -25.55 -15.91 6.62
N VAL A 104 -26.73 -15.29 6.68
CA VAL A 104 -27.04 -14.05 5.94
C VAL A 104 -26.13 -12.91 6.39
N LYS A 105 -25.98 -12.70 7.70
CA LYS A 105 -25.07 -11.70 8.27
C LYS A 105 -23.62 -11.97 7.88
N LEU A 106 -23.21 -13.24 7.91
CA LEU A 106 -21.86 -13.65 7.49
C LEU A 106 -21.64 -13.39 6.00
N PHE A 107 -22.64 -13.64 5.15
CA PHE A 107 -22.58 -13.33 3.72
C PHE A 107 -22.42 -11.83 3.49
N VAL A 108 -23.16 -10.99 4.22
CA VAL A 108 -23.02 -9.52 4.16
C VAL A 108 -21.62 -9.08 4.59
N ASN A 109 -21.08 -9.65 5.67
CA ASN A 109 -19.71 -9.38 6.09
C ASN A 109 -18.70 -9.76 4.99
N ILE A 110 -18.86 -10.91 4.34
CA ILE A 110 -18.00 -11.35 3.23
C ILE A 110 -18.07 -10.38 2.06
N MET A 111 -19.27 -10.00 1.61
CA MET A 111 -19.44 -9.10 0.47
C MET A 111 -18.80 -7.73 0.73
N ILE A 112 -18.99 -7.18 1.93
CA ILE A 112 -18.39 -5.91 2.33
C ILE A 112 -16.87 -6.06 2.48
N SER A 113 -16.39 -7.16 3.08
CA SER A 113 -14.97 -7.46 3.18
C SER A 113 -14.33 -7.59 1.80
N ALA A 114 -14.97 -8.28 0.86
CA ALA A 114 -14.50 -8.43 -0.52
C ALA A 114 -14.43 -7.07 -1.22
N TYR A 115 -15.49 -6.26 -1.12
CA TYR A 115 -15.52 -4.90 -1.67
C TYR A 115 -14.42 -3.99 -1.08
N ARG A 116 -14.18 -4.08 0.23
CA ARG A 116 -13.12 -3.30 0.90
C ARG A 116 -11.73 -3.86 0.63
N SER A 117 -11.60 -5.17 0.41
CA SER A 117 -10.34 -5.82 0.04
C SER A 117 -9.87 -5.42 -1.35
N THR A 118 -10.79 -4.97 -2.21
CA THR A 118 -10.46 -4.74 -3.62
C THR A 118 -9.65 -3.48 -3.90
N THR A 119 -9.69 -2.39 -3.15
CA THR A 119 -8.89 -1.21 -3.56
C THR A 119 -8.69 -0.16 -2.46
N GLY A 120 -7.44 0.01 -2.04
CA GLY A 120 -6.89 1.33 -1.81
C GLY A 120 -5.57 1.28 -1.05
N ASP A 121 -4.52 1.83 -1.67
CA ASP A 121 -3.27 2.12 -0.99
C ASP A 121 -3.52 3.08 0.19
N PRO A 122 -2.72 2.98 1.27
CA PRO A 122 -2.76 3.96 2.33
C PRO A 122 -2.74 5.39 1.78
N ARG A 123 -3.63 6.22 2.28
CA ARG A 123 -3.83 7.59 1.81
C ARG A 123 -3.88 8.56 2.97
N ILE A 124 -3.55 9.81 2.65
CA ILE A 124 -3.68 10.93 3.57
C ILE A 124 -5.10 11.49 3.46
N VAL A 125 -5.74 11.70 4.61
CA VAL A 125 -7.05 12.32 4.74
C VAL A 125 -6.91 13.55 5.62
N VAL A 126 -7.14 14.73 5.06
CA VAL A 126 -7.15 15.98 5.82
C VAL A 126 -8.31 15.96 6.81
N THR A 127 -8.06 16.36 8.06
CA THR A 127 -9.03 16.27 9.17
C THR A 127 -9.53 17.62 9.67
N ASN A 128 -9.02 18.73 9.14
CA ASN A 128 -9.54 20.06 9.47
C ASN A 128 -11.06 20.11 9.28
N PRO A 129 -11.84 20.64 10.25
CA PRO A 129 -13.29 20.75 10.15
C PRO A 129 -13.74 21.53 8.92
N ASP A 130 -13.07 22.63 8.63
CA ASP A 130 -13.42 23.56 7.55
C ASP A 130 -12.76 23.23 6.21
N LYS A 131 -12.23 22.00 6.06
CA LYS A 131 -11.67 21.59 4.77
C LYS A 131 -12.78 21.48 3.73
N ARG A 132 -12.42 21.76 2.48
CA ARG A 132 -13.19 21.38 1.31
C ARG A 132 -12.47 20.26 0.59
N GLU A 133 -13.02 19.05 0.67
CA GLU A 133 -12.51 17.91 -0.08
C GLU A 133 -13.01 17.98 -1.53
N VAL A 134 -12.09 18.02 -2.49
CA VAL A 134 -12.41 18.01 -3.93
C VAL A 134 -12.33 16.59 -4.46
N SER A 135 -11.32 15.85 -4.01
CA SER A 135 -11.16 14.43 -4.30
C SER A 135 -10.37 13.75 -3.18
N SER A 136 -10.27 12.42 -3.26
CA SER A 136 -9.46 11.64 -2.32
C SER A 136 -7.94 11.92 -2.39
N THR A 137 -7.48 12.81 -3.28
CA THR A 137 -6.08 13.26 -3.41
C THR A 137 -5.95 14.78 -3.40
N GLU A 138 -7.04 15.52 -3.19
CA GLU A 138 -7.01 16.98 -3.23
C GLU A 138 -7.98 17.60 -2.22
N SER A 139 -7.46 18.48 -1.38
CA SER A 139 -8.24 19.21 -0.39
C SER A 139 -7.82 20.66 -0.31
N TYR A 140 -8.79 21.52 -0.04
CA TYR A 140 -8.60 22.94 0.18
C TYR A 140 -8.86 23.26 1.66
N LEU A 141 -8.04 24.12 2.24
CA LEU A 141 -8.25 24.69 3.56
C LEU A 141 -8.35 26.21 3.42
N TYR A 142 -9.42 26.77 3.96
CA TYR A 142 -9.60 28.21 4.02
C TYR A 142 -9.12 28.70 5.38
N ALA A 143 -8.00 29.42 5.38
CA ALA A 143 -7.53 30.11 6.55
C ALA A 143 -8.32 31.40 6.68
N VAL A 144 -9.18 31.49 7.69
CA VAL A 144 -9.95 32.70 7.98
C VAL A 144 -8.98 33.77 8.48
N ILE A 145 -9.08 34.96 7.88
CA ILE A 145 -8.20 36.09 8.12
C ILE A 145 -9.04 37.32 8.42
N ASP A 146 -8.71 38.01 9.50
CA ASP A 146 -9.27 39.29 9.88
C ASP A 146 -8.21 40.38 9.61
N PRO A 147 -8.25 41.02 8.43
CA PRO A 147 -7.25 42.02 8.06
C PRO A 147 -7.34 43.31 8.89
N ASP A 148 -8.48 43.59 9.53
CA ASP A 148 -8.73 44.82 10.28
C ASP A 148 -8.40 44.70 11.77
N ASN A 149 -8.39 43.47 12.31
CA ASN A 149 -8.21 43.19 13.74
C ASN A 149 -6.94 42.40 14.09
N TYR A 150 -6.12 41.99 13.11
CA TYR A 150 -4.92 41.20 13.40
C TYR A 150 -3.72 41.56 12.50
N THR A 151 -2.68 42.14 13.09
CA THR A 151 -1.33 42.10 12.52
C THR A 151 -0.74 40.73 12.79
N TYR A 152 -0.91 39.79 11.85
CA TYR A 152 -0.34 38.45 11.97
C TYR A 152 1.16 38.53 12.25
N ALA A 153 1.55 38.16 13.46
CA ALA A 153 2.94 38.11 13.85
C ALA A 153 3.66 37.06 13.00
N ASN A 154 4.99 37.14 12.92
CA ASN A 154 5.78 36.19 12.12
C ASN A 154 5.56 34.72 12.54
N ASP A 155 5.08 34.48 13.76
CA ASP A 155 4.93 33.15 14.36
C ASP A 155 3.47 32.63 14.35
N ASP A 156 2.51 33.42 13.86
CA ASP A 156 1.12 32.97 13.78
C ASP A 156 0.96 31.92 12.67
N THR A 157 0.30 30.81 13.01
CA THR A 157 0.14 29.67 12.11
C THR A 157 -1.27 29.08 12.11
N ILE A 158 -1.67 28.51 10.99
CA ILE A 158 -2.78 27.55 10.90
C ILE A 158 -2.21 26.13 10.79
N ASP A 159 -2.80 25.21 11.55
CA ASP A 159 -2.43 23.80 11.51
C ASP A 159 -3.21 23.07 10.41
N VAL A 160 -2.49 22.46 9.48
CA VAL A 160 -3.07 21.48 8.56
C VAL A 160 -2.99 20.13 9.23
N THR A 161 -4.13 19.64 9.71
CA THR A 161 -4.26 18.35 10.40
C THR A 161 -4.69 17.26 9.43
N PHE A 162 -4.14 16.07 9.58
CA PHE A 162 -4.49 14.92 8.75
C PHE A 162 -4.27 13.60 9.47
N LYS A 163 -4.88 12.54 8.94
CA LYS A 163 -4.62 11.16 9.32
C LYS A 163 -4.23 10.32 8.12
N ILE A 164 -3.54 9.22 8.38
CA ILE A 164 -3.24 8.22 7.36
C ILE A 164 -4.22 7.07 7.52
N GLU A 165 -5.01 6.82 6.50
CA GLU A 165 -5.96 5.71 6.45
C GLU A 165 -5.46 4.64 5.49
N ASP A 166 -5.63 3.38 5.86
CA ASP A 166 -5.46 2.25 4.96
C ASP A 166 -6.80 1.55 4.78
N THR A 167 -7.37 1.65 3.58
CA THR A 167 -8.63 0.99 3.27
C THR A 167 -8.44 -0.51 3.05
N SER A 168 -7.20 -0.95 2.77
CA SER A 168 -6.83 -2.35 2.56
C SER A 168 -6.59 -3.04 3.90
N TRP A 169 -7.67 -3.59 4.47
CA TRP A 169 -7.63 -4.17 5.82
C TRP A 169 -7.42 -5.69 5.86
N VAL A 170 -7.08 -6.31 4.73
CA VAL A 170 -6.67 -7.72 4.73
C VAL A 170 -5.29 -7.81 5.38
N LYS A 171 -5.24 -7.89 6.71
CA LYS A 171 -4.05 -8.30 7.43
C LYS A 171 -3.91 -9.81 7.22
N SER A 172 -3.30 -10.25 6.11
CA SER A 172 -2.74 -11.60 6.12
C SER A 172 -1.77 -11.67 7.31
N ARG A 173 -1.76 -12.78 8.06
CA ARG A 173 -0.94 -12.93 9.28
C ARG A 173 0.57 -12.77 9.04
N GLN A 174 1.00 -12.64 7.78
CA GLN A 174 2.40 -12.53 7.35
C GLN A 174 2.74 -11.23 6.61
N GLU A 175 1.85 -10.23 6.58
CA GLU A 175 2.14 -8.94 5.96
C GLU A 175 2.71 -7.90 6.94
N THR A 176 3.86 -7.32 6.59
CA THR A 176 4.42 -6.15 7.29
C THR A 176 4.41 -4.95 6.38
N LYS A 177 3.95 -3.79 6.88
CA LYS A 177 3.93 -2.52 6.13
C LYS A 177 4.89 -1.53 6.76
N VAL A 178 5.68 -0.86 5.92
CA VAL A 178 6.44 0.33 6.30
C VAL A 178 5.88 1.51 5.52
N ASN A 179 5.44 2.55 6.24
CA ASN A 179 4.81 3.73 5.66
C ASN A 179 5.77 4.92 5.80
N ALA A 180 6.07 5.57 4.67
CA ALA A 180 6.93 6.74 4.59
C ALA A 180 6.18 7.95 4.03
N LEU A 181 6.18 9.05 4.77
CA LEU A 181 5.63 10.33 4.32
C LEU A 181 6.73 11.27 3.88
N GLN A 182 6.59 11.86 2.70
CA GLN A 182 7.48 12.88 2.16
C GLN A 182 6.72 14.13 1.74
N PHE A 183 7.37 15.28 1.85
CA PHE A 183 6.95 16.48 1.13
C PHE A 183 7.66 16.51 -0.22
N VAL A 184 6.91 16.80 -1.27
CA VAL A 184 7.40 16.83 -2.66
C VAL A 184 7.02 18.16 -3.32
N SER A 185 7.72 18.55 -4.38
CA SER A 185 7.44 19.82 -5.07
C SER A 185 6.41 19.71 -6.19
N ASP A 186 5.95 18.49 -6.52
CA ASP A 186 5.13 18.23 -7.70
C ASP A 186 4.03 17.18 -7.45
N GLU A 187 2.98 17.22 -8.28
CA GLU A 187 1.83 16.31 -8.20
C GLU A 187 2.18 14.84 -8.48
N SER A 188 3.27 14.59 -9.19
CA SER A 188 3.77 13.23 -9.47
C SER A 188 4.65 12.68 -8.35
N GLY A 189 5.00 13.50 -7.35
CA GLY A 189 5.90 13.21 -6.24
C GLY A 189 7.29 12.78 -6.66
N THR A 190 7.81 13.33 -7.75
CA THR A 190 9.13 12.96 -8.30
C THR A 190 10.27 13.64 -7.55
N THR A 191 10.09 14.89 -7.15
CA THR A 191 11.13 15.68 -6.50
C THR A 191 10.83 15.82 -5.00
N VAL A 192 11.66 15.17 -4.17
CA VAL A 192 11.56 15.21 -2.71
C VAL A 192 12.17 16.51 -2.19
N LEU A 193 11.44 17.21 -1.32
CA LEU A 193 11.92 18.42 -0.66
C LEU A 193 12.83 18.06 0.52
N SER A 194 13.93 18.81 0.69
CA SER A 194 14.79 18.69 1.88
C SER A 194 14.10 19.22 3.14
N ALA A 195 14.66 18.89 4.31
CA ALA A 195 14.13 19.32 5.61
C ALA A 195 14.00 20.85 5.78
N SER A 196 14.76 21.64 5.00
CA SER A 196 14.68 23.11 4.99
C SER A 196 13.64 23.67 4.03
N GLU A 197 13.16 22.87 3.09
CA GLU A 197 12.26 23.30 2.00
C GLU A 197 10.79 22.99 2.28
N HIS A 198 10.49 22.22 3.33
CA HIS A 198 9.13 21.87 3.74
C HIS A 198 8.88 22.24 5.21
N PRO A 199 7.61 22.42 5.63
CA PRO A 199 7.29 22.67 7.04
C PRO A 199 7.65 21.47 7.92
N ALA A 200 7.89 21.74 9.21
CA ALA A 200 8.07 20.67 10.18
C ALA A 200 6.77 19.87 10.38
N LEU A 201 6.90 18.55 10.50
CA LEU A 201 5.80 17.64 10.79
C LEU A 201 5.73 17.35 12.29
N TYR A 202 4.51 17.24 12.83
CA TYR A 202 4.23 16.96 14.23
C TYR A 202 3.23 15.83 14.38
N LYS A 203 3.36 15.05 15.45
CA LYS A 203 2.30 14.16 15.95
C LYS A 203 1.23 15.00 16.65
N LYS A 204 0.01 14.46 16.77
CA LYS A 204 -1.09 15.12 17.50
C LYS A 204 -0.75 15.55 18.94
N ASP A 205 0.15 14.84 19.62
CA ASP A 205 0.61 15.19 20.98
C ASP A 205 1.60 16.38 21.03
N GLY A 206 1.92 17.00 19.89
CA GLY A 206 2.86 18.11 19.77
C GLY A 206 4.31 17.70 19.53
N THR A 207 4.62 16.39 19.52
CA THR A 207 5.98 15.90 19.26
C THR A 207 6.39 16.19 17.82
N LYS A 208 7.48 16.95 17.65
CA LYS A 208 8.12 17.18 16.35
C LYS A 208 8.72 15.88 15.81
N MET A 209 8.40 15.55 14.57
CA MET A 209 8.91 14.38 13.87
C MET A 209 10.29 14.66 13.26
N ASN A 210 11.11 13.61 13.17
CA ASN A 210 12.38 13.62 12.45
C ASN A 210 12.29 12.71 11.23
N LEU A 211 12.97 13.10 10.14
CA LEU A 211 13.21 12.21 9.01
C LEU A 211 14.02 11.01 9.52
N SER A 212 13.51 9.82 9.27
CA SER A 212 14.02 8.57 9.86
C SER A 212 14.00 7.39 8.88
N LEU A 213 13.51 7.61 7.66
CA LEU A 213 13.47 6.62 6.60
C LEU A 213 14.18 7.17 5.37
N ALA A 214 14.99 6.31 4.76
CA ALA A 214 15.61 6.55 3.47
C ALA A 214 14.81 5.79 2.41
N THR A 215 14.07 6.54 1.58
CA THR A 215 13.16 5.98 0.57
C THR A 215 13.80 5.82 -0.80
N ALA A 216 15.00 6.37 -1.01
CA ALA A 216 15.80 6.09 -2.22
C ALA A 216 16.00 4.57 -2.49
N GLN A 217 15.89 3.73 -1.46
CA GLN A 217 15.99 2.27 -1.56
C GLN A 217 14.65 1.57 -1.84
N TRP A 218 13.54 2.31 -1.82
CA TRP A 218 12.17 1.77 -1.82
C TRP A 218 11.53 1.82 -3.20
N GLY A 219 12.24 2.35 -4.20
CA GLY A 219 11.81 2.26 -5.59
C GLY A 219 12.30 0.98 -6.26
N ASN A 220 11.60 0.57 -7.30
CA ASN A 220 12.00 -0.50 -8.19
C ASN A 220 12.87 0.03 -9.33
N TYR A 221 13.99 0.68 -8.98
CA TYR A 221 14.88 1.29 -9.95
C TYR A 221 16.02 0.37 -10.35
N VAL A 222 16.47 0.60 -11.57
CA VAL A 222 17.72 0.09 -12.11
C VAL A 222 18.60 1.29 -12.41
N TYR A 223 19.83 1.23 -11.93
CA TYR A 223 20.87 2.21 -12.19
C TYR A 223 21.96 1.61 -13.07
N LEU A 224 22.52 2.46 -13.94
CA LEU A 224 23.70 2.13 -14.73
C LEU A 224 24.76 3.19 -14.48
N ARG A 225 25.94 2.77 -14.02
CA ARG A 225 27.16 3.58 -14.16
C ARG A 225 27.84 3.18 -15.45
N LYS A 226 27.71 4.02 -16.47
CA LYS A 226 28.15 3.67 -17.83
C LYS A 226 29.69 3.60 -17.92
N PRO A 227 30.25 2.75 -18.78
CA PRO A 227 31.68 2.79 -19.08
C PRO A 227 32.03 4.05 -19.88
N SER A 228 33.30 4.45 -19.87
CA SER A 228 33.79 5.64 -20.57
C SER A 228 33.53 5.61 -22.08
N GLY A 229 33.50 4.42 -22.69
CA GLY A 229 33.28 4.24 -24.13
C GLY A 229 31.81 4.31 -24.59
N TRP A 230 30.84 4.39 -23.68
CA TRP A 230 29.43 4.56 -24.03
C TRP A 230 29.06 6.04 -24.03
N ASN A 231 28.19 6.47 -24.95
CA ASN A 231 27.63 7.82 -24.93
C ASN A 231 26.43 7.92 -23.98
N ASP A 232 25.71 9.05 -24.01
CA ASP A 232 24.59 9.32 -23.11
C ASP A 232 23.23 8.82 -23.64
N ASN A 233 23.19 8.23 -24.83
CA ASN A 233 21.97 7.67 -25.40
C ASN A 233 21.76 6.24 -24.89
N ILE A 234 21.56 6.12 -23.57
CA ILE A 234 21.41 4.86 -22.85
C ILE A 234 19.93 4.47 -22.77
N SER A 235 19.64 3.19 -23.03
CA SER A 235 18.33 2.58 -22.80
C SER A 235 18.43 1.36 -21.88
N CYS A 236 17.34 1.11 -21.16
CA CYS A 236 17.12 -0.07 -20.32
C CYS A 236 16.03 -0.94 -20.94
N TYR A 237 16.37 -2.18 -21.25
CA TYR A 237 15.43 -3.20 -21.68
C TYR A 237 15.11 -4.12 -20.51
N VAL A 238 13.81 -4.30 -20.25
CA VAL A 238 13.34 -5.10 -19.12
C VAL A 238 12.28 -6.06 -19.62
N TYR A 239 12.47 -7.34 -19.31
CA TYR A 239 11.55 -8.42 -19.71
C TYR A 239 11.38 -9.42 -18.58
N SER A 240 10.39 -10.30 -18.70
CA SER A 240 10.17 -11.40 -17.76
C SER A 240 9.71 -12.64 -18.50
N ASP A 241 10.51 -13.70 -18.38
CA ASP A 241 10.15 -15.03 -18.89
C ASP A 241 9.02 -15.65 -18.06
N SER A 242 8.81 -15.18 -16.82
CA SER A 242 7.78 -15.72 -15.93
C SER A 242 6.35 -15.33 -16.33
N ASN A 243 6.17 -14.12 -16.88
CA ASN A 243 4.85 -13.59 -17.22
C ASN A 243 4.74 -13.04 -18.65
N GLY A 244 5.82 -13.15 -19.44
CA GLY A 244 5.91 -12.71 -20.84
C GLY A 244 5.83 -11.19 -21.04
N LYS A 245 5.88 -10.39 -19.97
CA LYS A 245 5.82 -8.92 -20.06
C LYS A 245 7.20 -8.33 -20.32
N LYS A 246 7.21 -7.21 -21.05
CA LYS A 246 8.39 -6.40 -21.33
C LYS A 246 8.03 -4.92 -21.28
N ASN A 247 9.03 -4.07 -21.04
CA ASN A 247 8.82 -2.63 -20.95
C ASN A 247 8.66 -1.97 -22.33
N ALA A 248 9.33 -2.50 -23.35
CA ALA A 248 9.22 -2.09 -24.75
C ALA A 248 9.76 -3.20 -25.65
N ASP A 249 9.80 -2.98 -26.96
CA ASP A 249 10.66 -3.77 -27.85
C ASP A 249 12.13 -3.39 -27.65
N TRP A 250 13.04 -4.29 -28.02
CA TRP A 250 14.47 -3.99 -28.06
C TRP A 250 14.70 -2.75 -28.96
N PRO A 251 15.46 -1.73 -28.52
CA PRO A 251 16.53 -1.74 -27.49
C PRO A 251 16.12 -1.31 -26.08
N GLY A 252 14.81 -1.27 -25.80
CA GLY A 252 14.27 -0.82 -24.52
C GLY A 252 13.99 0.68 -24.47
N ILE A 253 13.73 1.17 -23.26
CA ILE A 253 13.33 2.56 -23.01
C ILE A 253 14.53 3.38 -22.58
N LYS A 254 14.63 4.62 -23.10
CA LYS A 254 15.70 5.56 -22.75
C LYS A 254 15.72 5.82 -21.24
N MET A 255 16.92 5.75 -20.64
CA MET A 255 17.14 6.02 -19.22
C MET A 255 17.27 7.52 -18.95
N GLU A 256 16.94 7.93 -17.73
CA GLU A 256 17.16 9.29 -17.24
C GLU A 256 18.63 9.48 -16.86
N LYS A 257 19.26 10.54 -17.36
CA LYS A 257 20.66 10.86 -17.06
C LYS A 257 20.77 11.57 -15.71
N MET A 258 21.66 11.08 -14.87
CA MET A 258 21.99 11.64 -13.55
C MET A 258 23.40 12.25 -13.57
N SER A 259 23.89 12.70 -12.41
CA SER A 259 25.27 13.19 -12.27
C SER A 259 26.31 12.06 -12.36
N ASN A 260 27.57 12.41 -12.65
CA ASN A 260 28.72 11.48 -12.59
C ASN A 260 28.60 10.21 -13.47
N GLY A 261 27.97 10.32 -14.64
CA GLY A 261 27.85 9.21 -15.60
C GLY A 261 26.89 8.11 -15.14
N LEU A 262 26.01 8.42 -14.19
CA LEU A 262 24.97 7.54 -13.71
C LEU A 262 23.67 7.77 -14.48
N PHE A 263 22.91 6.70 -14.70
CA PHE A 263 21.61 6.72 -15.36
C PHE A 263 20.62 5.89 -14.54
N GLN A 264 19.34 6.24 -14.58
CA GLN A 264 18.29 5.52 -13.85
C GLN A 264 17.08 5.18 -14.72
N TYR A 265 16.40 4.09 -14.36
CA TYR A 265 15.15 3.67 -14.96
C TYR A 265 14.26 2.96 -13.92
N GLN A 266 12.99 3.34 -13.85
CA GLN A 266 12.02 2.66 -12.99
C GLN A 266 11.40 1.48 -13.74
N ILE A 267 11.48 0.28 -13.16
CA ILE A 267 10.83 -0.89 -13.73
C ILE A 267 9.31 -0.77 -13.55
N PRO A 268 8.48 -1.04 -14.58
CA PRO A 268 7.03 -1.09 -14.40
C PRO A 268 6.60 -2.23 -13.45
N ASN A 269 5.71 -1.94 -12.50
CA ASN A 269 5.19 -2.92 -11.53
C ASN A 269 4.56 -4.18 -12.16
N ALA A 270 4.11 -4.10 -13.42
CA ALA A 270 3.52 -5.22 -14.16
C ALA A 270 4.54 -6.31 -14.56
N ILE A 271 5.84 -6.04 -14.45
CA ILE A 271 6.92 -6.97 -14.83
C ILE A 271 7.50 -7.61 -13.57
N SER A 272 6.99 -8.80 -13.20
CA SER A 272 7.50 -9.60 -12.07
C SER A 272 8.70 -10.46 -12.49
N HIS A 273 9.62 -10.79 -11.58
CA HIS A 273 10.85 -11.56 -11.91
C HIS A 273 11.60 -10.97 -13.11
N ALA A 274 11.77 -9.65 -13.11
CA ALA A 274 12.35 -8.94 -14.23
C ALA A 274 13.80 -9.37 -14.49
N THR A 275 14.16 -9.40 -15.77
CA THR A 275 15.53 -9.49 -16.26
C THR A 275 15.86 -8.21 -17.01
N VAL A 276 17.06 -7.69 -16.75
CA VAL A 276 17.47 -6.33 -17.13
C VAL A 276 18.67 -6.37 -18.05
N MET A 277 18.61 -5.59 -19.13
CA MET A 277 19.71 -5.35 -20.05
C MET A 277 19.85 -3.86 -20.35
N PHE A 278 21.05 -3.44 -20.69
CA PHE A 278 21.37 -2.07 -21.05
C PHE A 278 21.82 -2.01 -22.49
N SER A 279 21.44 -0.94 -23.18
CA SER A 279 21.88 -0.66 -24.53
C SER A 279 22.26 0.80 -24.68
N TYR A 280 23.01 1.10 -25.73
CA TYR A 280 23.30 2.47 -26.13
C TYR A 280 23.18 2.62 -27.65
N ASP A 281 22.89 3.82 -28.13
CA ASP A 281 22.72 4.11 -29.56
C ASP A 281 21.78 3.16 -30.30
N GLY A 282 20.69 2.76 -29.64
CA GLY A 282 19.69 1.90 -30.24
C GLY A 282 20.05 0.40 -30.27
N GLY A 283 21.12 -0.05 -29.59
CA GLY A 283 21.34 -1.45 -29.24
C GLY A 283 21.79 -2.41 -30.36
N GLY A 284 22.02 -1.93 -31.58
CA GLY A 284 22.55 -2.75 -32.70
C GLY A 284 24.07 -2.99 -32.62
N ASN A 285 24.58 -4.03 -33.30
CA ASN A 285 26.02 -4.33 -33.45
C ASN A 285 26.81 -4.47 -32.13
N GLY A 286 26.24 -5.16 -31.13
CA GLY A 286 26.92 -5.39 -29.86
C GLY A 286 26.96 -4.18 -28.93
N LYS A 287 26.20 -3.12 -29.23
CA LYS A 287 26.05 -1.94 -28.37
C LYS A 287 25.12 -2.20 -27.18
N GLN A 288 25.46 -3.20 -26.39
CA GLN A 288 24.67 -3.66 -25.27
C GLN A 288 25.53 -4.26 -24.18
N TYR A 289 24.93 -4.36 -23.00
CA TYR A 289 25.43 -5.16 -21.93
C TYR A 289 24.27 -5.76 -21.12
N PRO A 290 24.27 -7.07 -20.83
CA PRO A 290 25.26 -8.09 -21.22
C PRO A 290 25.42 -8.25 -22.74
N GLY A 291 26.51 -8.90 -23.17
CA GLY A 291 26.86 -9.02 -24.60
C GLY A 291 25.82 -9.79 -25.42
N ILE A 292 26.02 -9.84 -26.74
CA ILE A 292 25.16 -10.64 -27.63
C ILE A 292 25.09 -12.08 -27.11
N ASP A 293 23.88 -12.65 -27.09
CA ASP A 293 23.56 -13.99 -26.59
C ASP A 293 23.91 -14.24 -25.10
N GLN A 294 24.19 -13.20 -24.32
CA GLN A 294 24.35 -13.31 -22.88
C GLN A 294 23.03 -13.00 -22.16
N PRO A 295 22.70 -13.75 -21.11
CA PRO A 295 21.51 -13.47 -20.31
C PRO A 295 21.63 -12.12 -19.61
N GLY A 296 20.51 -11.43 -19.44
CA GLY A 296 20.45 -10.20 -18.66
C GLY A 296 20.60 -10.42 -17.15
N PHE A 297 20.56 -9.33 -16.39
CA PHE A 297 20.62 -9.34 -14.94
C PHE A 297 19.28 -9.70 -14.32
N THR A 298 19.22 -10.74 -13.49
CA THR A 298 18.05 -11.01 -12.67
C THR A 298 17.83 -9.90 -11.65
N TYR A 299 16.65 -9.30 -11.68
CA TYR A 299 16.26 -8.21 -10.81
C TYR A 299 15.64 -8.74 -9.51
N SER A 300 16.13 -8.27 -8.37
CA SER A 300 15.70 -8.74 -7.05
C SER A 300 14.50 -7.98 -6.46
N ASN A 301 13.78 -7.19 -7.27
CA ASN A 301 12.68 -6.31 -6.81
C ASN A 301 13.11 -5.23 -5.80
N GLU A 302 14.36 -4.77 -5.89
CA GLU A 302 14.96 -3.70 -5.10
C GLU A 302 15.83 -2.82 -6.00
N SER A 303 16.12 -1.57 -5.60
CA SER A 303 17.05 -0.73 -6.37
C SER A 303 18.40 -1.42 -6.60
N MET A 304 18.78 -1.65 -7.85
CA MET A 304 20.03 -2.31 -8.25
C MET A 304 20.87 -1.40 -9.15
N ILE A 305 22.19 -1.49 -9.07
CA ILE A 305 23.13 -0.84 -9.99
C ILE A 305 23.95 -1.88 -10.75
N ALA A 306 24.06 -1.68 -12.06
CA ALA A 306 25.13 -2.23 -12.88
C ALA A 306 26.26 -1.19 -12.95
N ASP A 307 27.43 -1.50 -12.38
CA ASP A 307 28.56 -0.59 -12.35
C ASP A 307 29.66 -1.05 -13.30
N ALA A 308 29.71 -0.47 -14.51
CA ALA A 308 30.71 -0.82 -15.51
C ALA A 308 32.14 -0.44 -15.10
N THR A 309 32.31 0.49 -14.14
CA THR A 309 33.64 0.82 -13.58
C THR A 309 34.15 -0.25 -12.62
N LYS A 310 33.28 -1.18 -12.22
CA LYS A 310 33.56 -2.30 -11.32
C LYS A 310 33.27 -3.64 -12.00
N ASN A 311 33.73 -3.79 -13.26
CA ASN A 311 33.52 -5.00 -14.07
C ASN A 311 32.04 -5.41 -14.15
N TRP A 312 31.16 -4.41 -14.29
CA TRP A 312 29.72 -4.60 -14.36
C TRP A 312 29.12 -5.33 -13.14
N SER A 313 29.62 -5.02 -11.95
CA SER A 313 29.04 -5.54 -10.71
C SER A 313 27.55 -5.21 -10.63
N TRP A 314 26.73 -6.22 -10.38
CA TRP A 314 25.29 -6.10 -10.17
C TRP A 314 24.98 -6.19 -8.68
N THR A 315 24.75 -5.05 -8.04
CA THR A 315 24.61 -4.96 -6.58
C THR A 315 23.45 -4.05 -6.21
N LYS A 316 22.94 -4.20 -4.98
CA LYS A 316 21.98 -3.25 -4.42
C LYS A 316 22.57 -1.85 -4.45
N TYR A 317 21.74 -0.87 -4.80
CA TYR A 317 22.16 0.51 -4.89
C TYR A 317 21.31 1.42 -4.03
N SER A 318 22.00 2.33 -3.35
CA SER A 318 21.40 3.37 -2.54
C SER A 318 22.25 4.62 -2.75
N GLU A 319 21.63 5.68 -3.28
CA GLU A 319 22.30 6.96 -3.43
C GLU A 319 22.45 7.71 -2.11
N SER A 320 21.65 7.33 -1.11
CA SER A 320 21.47 8.11 0.09
C SER A 320 21.47 7.23 1.34
N THR A 321 22.39 7.52 2.25
CA THR A 321 22.28 7.17 3.68
C THR A 321 21.51 8.23 4.47
N ALA A 322 21.10 9.33 3.83
CA ALA A 322 20.33 10.39 4.46
C ALA A 322 18.85 10.01 4.49
N PHE A 323 18.21 10.27 5.63
CA PHE A 323 16.78 10.10 5.77
C PHE A 323 16.04 11.24 5.07
N ASP A 324 15.07 10.88 4.24
CA ASP A 324 14.31 11.78 3.36
C ASP A 324 12.79 11.66 3.56
N ALA A 325 12.35 10.79 4.48
CA ALA A 325 10.96 10.60 4.81
C ALA A 325 10.72 10.40 6.30
N TYR A 326 9.50 10.71 6.73
CA TYR A 326 9.01 10.44 8.08
C TYR A 326 8.44 9.02 8.15
N ALA A 327 8.85 8.25 9.17
CA ALA A 327 8.16 7.02 9.55
C ALA A 327 6.80 7.36 10.16
N VAL A 328 5.74 6.90 9.52
CA VAL A 328 4.37 7.22 9.93
C VAL A 328 3.53 5.96 10.15
N GLU A 329 2.52 6.09 10.99
CA GLU A 329 1.62 5.00 11.36
C GLU A 329 0.27 5.22 10.67
N ILE A 330 -0.42 4.11 10.37
CA ILE A 330 -1.81 4.15 9.90
C ILE A 330 -2.71 4.29 11.13
N ALA A 331 -3.72 5.16 11.03
CA ALA A 331 -4.74 5.30 12.04
C ALA A 331 -5.52 3.99 12.16
N ASN A 332 -5.49 3.38 13.35
CA ASN A 332 -6.37 2.28 13.70
C ASN A 332 -7.46 2.79 14.62
N ASP A 333 -8.66 2.21 14.52
CA ASP A 333 -9.82 2.57 15.33
C ASP A 333 -9.44 2.61 16.82
N ASN A 334 -9.59 3.79 17.43
CA ASN A 334 -9.43 4.10 18.86
C ASN A 334 -8.04 4.44 19.42
N THR A 335 -7.10 4.99 18.62
CA THR A 335 -5.88 5.61 19.17
C THR A 335 -5.51 6.93 18.48
N ASP A 336 -4.81 7.84 19.17
CA ASP A 336 -4.21 9.04 18.56
C ASP A 336 -3.12 8.73 17.52
N LYS A 337 -2.74 7.45 17.38
CA LYS A 337 -1.78 6.96 16.39
C LYS A 337 -2.26 7.22 14.96
N GLY A 338 -1.34 7.61 14.09
CA GLY A 338 -1.62 7.93 12.69
C GLY A 338 -2.28 9.30 12.45
N ASN A 339 -2.33 10.18 13.46
CA ASN A 339 -2.77 11.56 13.33
C ASN A 339 -1.57 12.53 13.42
N TYR A 340 -1.49 13.43 12.46
CA TYR A 340 -0.36 14.36 12.28
C TYR A 340 -0.83 15.75 11.89
N TYR A 341 0.06 16.73 12.03
CA TYR A 341 -0.16 18.05 11.48
C TYR A 341 1.15 18.75 11.10
N PHE A 342 1.04 19.75 10.23
CA PHE A 342 2.12 20.70 9.97
C PHE A 342 1.58 22.12 10.02
N LYS A 343 2.48 23.07 10.28
CA LYS A 343 2.12 24.48 10.48
C LYS A 343 2.31 25.28 9.20
N VAL A 344 1.30 26.07 8.85
CA VAL A 344 1.36 27.03 7.74
C VAL A 344 1.37 28.43 8.32
N ARG A 345 2.39 29.22 7.99
CA ARG A 345 2.52 30.60 8.49
C ARG A 345 1.56 31.54 7.77
N TYR A 346 0.82 32.33 8.54
CA TYR A 346 -0.12 33.31 7.98
C TYR A 346 0.58 34.35 7.12
N LYS A 347 1.77 34.83 7.54
CA LYS A 347 2.55 35.79 6.76
C LYS A 347 2.87 35.30 5.34
N GLU A 348 3.42 34.08 5.25
CA GLU A 348 3.77 33.49 3.97
C GLU A 348 2.54 33.26 3.08
N LEU A 349 1.44 32.81 3.70
CA LEU A 349 0.16 32.65 3.02
C LEU A 349 -0.38 33.98 2.49
N MET A 350 -0.26 35.07 3.26
CA MET A 350 -0.73 36.39 2.87
C MET A 350 0.09 37.04 1.76
N GLU A 351 1.39 36.76 1.73
CA GLU A 351 2.31 37.20 0.67
C GLU A 351 2.04 36.44 -0.63
N LYS A 352 1.90 35.10 -0.57
CA LYS A 352 1.75 34.25 -1.76
C LYS A 352 0.31 34.05 -2.23
N LYS A 353 -0.68 34.42 -1.42
CA LYS A 353 -2.13 34.26 -1.63
C LYS A 353 -2.64 32.82 -1.78
N GLN A 354 -1.76 31.85 -1.96
CA GLN A 354 -2.05 30.43 -1.93
C GLN A 354 -0.76 29.68 -1.61
N LEU A 355 -0.87 28.63 -0.80
CA LEU A 355 0.23 27.73 -0.50
C LEU A 355 -0.21 26.29 -0.79
N ASP A 356 0.49 25.65 -1.72
CA ASP A 356 0.25 24.26 -2.11
C ASP A 356 1.28 23.36 -1.45
N TYR A 357 0.81 22.32 -0.78
CA TYR A 357 1.63 21.27 -0.17
C TYR A 357 1.29 19.94 -0.80
N TYR A 358 2.30 19.26 -1.35
CA TYR A 358 2.16 17.92 -1.90
C TYR A 358 2.74 16.92 -0.91
N LEU A 359 1.87 16.10 -0.34
CA LEU A 359 2.23 15.06 0.61
C LEU A 359 2.25 13.72 -0.11
N CYS A 360 3.43 13.16 -0.28
CA CYS A 360 3.65 11.87 -0.93
C CYS A 360 3.71 10.74 0.10
N MET A 361 2.70 9.88 0.08
CA MET A 361 2.62 8.67 0.88
C MET A 361 3.21 7.51 0.07
N GLN A 362 4.33 6.95 0.55
CA GLN A 362 4.92 5.72 0.03
C GLN A 362 4.75 4.56 1.01
N VAL A 363 4.38 3.40 0.50
CA VAL A 363 4.13 2.21 1.32
C VAL A 363 4.89 1.04 0.73
N ARG A 364 5.65 0.36 1.59
CA ARG A 364 6.28 -0.92 1.28
C ARG A 364 5.60 -2.01 2.07
N THR A 365 4.87 -2.88 1.39
CA THR A 365 4.28 -4.10 1.97
C THR A 365 5.18 -5.28 1.68
N THR A 366 5.65 -5.96 2.72
CA THR A 366 6.33 -7.25 2.61
C THR A 366 5.33 -8.33 2.94
N ARG A 367 5.00 -9.16 1.94
CA ARG A 367 4.12 -10.33 2.07
C ARG A 367 4.92 -11.56 2.47
N ALA A 368 4.21 -12.65 2.70
CA ALA A 368 4.80 -13.95 2.92
C ALA A 368 5.81 -14.35 1.82
N GLY A 369 6.84 -15.10 2.20
CA GLY A 369 7.96 -15.44 1.30
C GLY A 369 8.87 -14.26 0.95
N GLY A 370 8.71 -13.09 1.58
CA GLY A 370 9.59 -11.92 1.41
C GLY A 370 9.28 -11.06 0.18
N LYS A 371 8.18 -11.33 -0.53
CA LYS A 371 7.74 -10.54 -1.68
C LYS A 371 7.38 -9.12 -1.25
N LYS A 372 7.99 -8.12 -1.89
CA LYS A 372 7.73 -6.70 -1.62
C LYS A 372 6.81 -6.09 -2.68
N VAL A 373 5.81 -5.35 -2.23
CA VAL A 373 4.91 -4.55 -3.05
C VAL A 373 5.06 -3.10 -2.61
N TYR A 374 5.16 -2.21 -3.58
CA TYR A 374 5.33 -0.78 -3.35
C TYR A 374 4.14 -0.02 -3.90
N SER A 375 3.64 0.93 -3.13
CA SER A 375 2.67 1.89 -3.60
C SER A 375 3.04 3.31 -3.23
N LYS A 376 2.56 4.25 -4.04
CA LYS A 376 2.84 5.67 -3.94
C LYS A 376 1.59 6.44 -4.27
N ARG A 377 1.26 7.42 -3.44
CA ARG A 377 0.09 8.28 -3.62
C ARG A 377 0.40 9.68 -3.14
N VAL A 378 0.10 10.69 -3.96
CA VAL A 378 0.29 12.10 -3.61
C VAL A 378 -1.07 12.71 -3.26
N THR A 379 -1.14 13.42 -2.14
CA THR A 379 -2.28 14.24 -1.74
C THR A 379 -1.85 15.71 -1.77
N LYS A 380 -2.56 16.52 -2.56
CA LYS A 380 -2.41 17.97 -2.60
C LYS A 380 -3.28 18.61 -1.52
N VAL A 381 -2.69 19.50 -0.74
CA VAL A 381 -3.42 20.37 0.20
C VAL A 381 -3.11 21.81 -0.15
N SER A 382 -4.13 22.55 -0.58
CA SER A 382 -4.03 23.98 -0.90
C SER A 382 -4.60 24.79 0.24
N VAL A 383 -3.81 25.70 0.80
CA VAL A 383 -4.28 26.65 1.82
C VAL A 383 -4.49 28.01 1.17
N LEU A 384 -5.67 28.59 1.37
CA LEU A 384 -6.02 29.91 0.86
C LEU A 384 -6.47 30.84 1.99
N PRO A 385 -6.08 32.13 1.94
CA PRO A 385 -6.64 33.13 2.82
C PRO A 385 -8.09 33.45 2.42
N VAL A 386 -8.99 33.53 3.40
CA VAL A 386 -10.35 34.06 3.21
C VAL A 386 -10.54 35.19 4.19
N GLN A 387 -10.92 36.36 3.68
CA GLN A 387 -11.22 37.51 4.52
C GLN A 387 -12.56 37.29 5.23
N LEU A 388 -12.60 37.58 6.54
CA LEU A 388 -13.85 37.82 7.23
C LEU A 388 -14.50 39.04 6.60
N PHE A 389 -15.67 38.85 5.99
CA PHE A 389 -16.51 39.96 5.61
C PHE A 389 -17.25 40.43 6.87
N ASN A 390 -17.05 41.68 7.27
CA ASN A 390 -17.97 42.32 8.19
C ASN A 390 -19.34 42.38 7.49
N LEU A 391 -20.30 41.64 8.04
CA LEU A 391 -21.71 41.81 7.71
C LEU A 391 -22.19 43.04 8.48
N ASP A 392 -21.82 44.23 7.98
CA ASP A 392 -22.41 45.49 8.43
C ASP A 392 -23.85 45.65 7.91
#